data_AF-A0A2G5EB05-F1
#
_entry.id   AF-A0A2G5EB05-F1
#
_cell.length_a   1.000
_cell.length_b   1.000
_cell.length_c   1.000
_cell.angle_alpha   90.00
_cell.angle_beta   90.00
_cell.angle_gamma   90.00
#
_symmetry.space_group_name_H-M   'P 1'
#
loop_
_entity.id
_entity.type
_entity.pdbx_description
1 polymer ?
#
loop_
_entity_poly.entity_id
_entity_poly.type
_entity_poly.pdbx_seq_one_letter_code
_entity_poly.pdbx_strand_id
1 'polypeptide(L)'
;MSDSQQNDVDVDVDVLLLQKILDLFVTAGYSGARSSNLSVSVTLTHDILTQGLAWCISSLAAASNSTTKSQSNELEEDIEAALRSIGCPYALQLHQIQQLDYNALYPVVQWLVNRIQTNTTMNINEVSYVMREIEREEHTVKQLEKELKDAEQSIEIVNADLNEQNLKNAHILNASQDLRVKLDKEGDKAVVERLTFLMESLKVS
;
A
#
# COMPACT_ATOMS: atom_id res chain seq x y z
N MET A 1 39.57 61.30 29.20
CA MET A 1 39.36 60.01 29.87
C MET A 1 38.15 59.41 29.20
N SER A 2 38.35 58.25 28.60
CA SER A 2 37.54 57.71 27.51
C SER A 2 36.18 57.23 27.98
N ASP A 3 35.11 57.76 27.39
CA ASP A 3 33.80 57.11 27.39
C ASP A 3 33.90 55.81 26.60
N SER A 4 33.73 54.71 27.31
CA SER A 4 33.64 53.38 26.73
C SER A 4 32.22 53.20 26.21
N GLN A 5 32.01 53.37 24.90
CA GLN A 5 30.76 52.98 24.28
C GLN A 5 30.63 51.46 24.31
N GLN A 6 29.67 51.01 25.12
CA GLN A 6 29.07 49.69 25.09
C GLN A 6 28.48 49.45 23.70
N ASN A 7 29.10 48.58 22.90
CA ASN A 7 28.51 48.09 21.65
C ASN A 7 27.52 46.98 22.01
N ASP A 8 26.23 47.32 22.15
CA ASP A 8 25.16 46.34 22.07
C ASP A 8 25.08 45.84 20.62
N VAL A 9 25.36 44.55 20.45
CA VAL A 9 25.15 43.83 19.20
C VAL A 9 23.65 43.52 19.13
N ASP A 10 22.88 44.46 18.59
CA ASP A 10 21.47 44.25 18.26
C ASP A 10 21.43 43.28 17.06
N VAL A 11 21.32 41.99 17.35
CA VAL A 11 21.07 40.98 16.33
C VAL A 11 19.66 41.21 15.84
N ASP A 12 19.55 41.73 14.63
CA ASP A 12 18.29 42.11 13.98
C ASP A 12 17.27 40.95 14.09
N VAL A 13 16.25 41.14 14.92
CA VAL A 13 15.28 40.09 15.32
C VAL A 13 14.58 39.48 14.10
N ASP A 14 14.39 40.30 13.07
CA ASP A 14 13.77 39.93 11.80
C ASP A 14 14.61 38.93 11.00
N VAL A 15 15.94 39.05 11.06
CA VAL A 15 16.88 38.12 10.41
C VAL A 15 16.80 36.74 11.06
N LEU A 16 16.65 36.68 12.38
CA LEU A 16 16.44 35.43 13.11
C LEU A 16 15.08 34.79 12.82
N LEU A 17 14.03 35.60 12.70
CA LEU A 17 12.68 35.12 12.35
C LEU A 17 12.63 34.59 10.91
N LEU A 18 13.20 35.32 9.96
CA LEU A 18 13.30 34.88 8.57
C LEU A 18 14.02 33.53 8.47
N GLN A 19 15.15 33.37 9.16
CA GLN A 19 15.89 32.10 9.17
C GLN A 19 15.04 30.95 9.73
N LYS A 20 14.27 31.19 10.79
CA LYS A 20 13.35 30.20 11.36
C LYS A 20 12.23 29.84 10.37
N ILE A 21 11.66 30.80 9.66
CA ILE A 21 10.62 30.56 8.65
C ILE A 21 11.18 29.69 7.52
N LEU A 22 12.39 30.00 7.03
CA LEU A 22 13.05 29.21 5.99
C LEU A 22 13.36 27.78 6.45
N ASP A 23 13.84 27.62 7.69
CA ASP A 23 14.10 26.30 8.28
C ASP A 23 12.82 25.46 8.39
N LEU A 24 11.69 26.09 8.73
CA LEU A 24 10.37 25.44 8.72
C LEU A 24 10.00 24.97 7.30
N PHE A 25 10.20 25.80 6.26
CA PHE A 25 9.94 25.39 4.88
C PHE A 25 10.82 24.20 4.45
N VAL A 26 12.10 24.21 4.79
CA VAL A 26 13.00 23.07 4.51
C VAL A 26 12.52 21.82 5.23
N THR A 27 12.10 21.95 6.49
CA THR A 27 11.54 20.87 7.31
C THR A 27 10.23 20.31 6.75
N ALA A 28 9.42 21.15 6.08
CA ALA A 28 8.23 20.72 5.36
C ALA A 28 8.55 20.01 4.02
N GLY A 29 9.78 20.12 3.52
CA GLY A 29 10.22 19.53 2.25
C GLY A 29 10.35 20.51 1.08
N TYR A 30 10.14 21.82 1.30
CA TYR A 30 10.34 22.83 0.26
C TYR A 30 11.82 23.09 0.03
N SER A 31 12.33 22.59 -1.10
CA SER A 31 13.76 22.68 -1.43
C SER A 31 14.22 24.09 -1.84
N GLY A 32 13.28 24.98 -2.22
CA GLY A 32 13.60 26.35 -2.63
C GLY A 32 14.07 27.27 -1.50
N ALA A 33 13.83 26.90 -0.24
CA ALA A 33 14.31 27.64 0.93
C ALA A 33 15.79 27.37 1.27
N ARG A 34 16.46 26.42 0.60
CA ARG A 34 17.84 26.02 0.92
C ARG A 34 18.93 26.93 0.35
N SER A 35 18.58 27.82 -0.59
CA SER A 35 19.54 28.62 -1.37
C SER A 35 19.68 30.07 -0.93
N SER A 36 18.92 30.53 0.06
CA SER A 36 19.02 31.89 0.58
C SER A 36 20.15 32.02 1.59
N ASN A 37 21.38 32.18 1.08
CA ASN A 37 22.43 32.83 1.88
C ASN A 37 21.90 34.22 2.24
N LEU A 38 21.83 34.54 3.54
CA LEU A 38 21.11 35.66 4.18
C LEU A 38 21.35 37.10 3.63
N SER A 39 22.21 37.25 2.62
CA SER A 39 22.54 38.50 1.91
C SER A 39 21.64 38.75 0.68
N VAL A 40 20.38 38.32 0.73
CA VAL A 40 19.48 38.32 -0.43
C VAL A 40 18.58 39.58 -0.42
N SER A 41 18.43 40.22 -1.58
CA SER A 41 17.58 41.41 -1.79
C SER A 41 16.13 41.19 -1.31
N VAL A 42 15.50 42.23 -0.77
CA VAL A 42 14.10 42.27 -0.27
C VAL A 42 13.10 41.68 -1.28
N THR A 43 13.35 41.85 -2.58
CA THR A 43 12.50 41.29 -3.64
C THR A 43 12.57 39.77 -3.70
N LEU A 44 13.76 39.19 -3.50
CA LEU A 44 13.95 37.74 -3.59
C LEU A 44 13.50 37.03 -2.30
N THR A 45 13.59 37.70 -1.14
CA THR A 45 12.98 37.16 0.10
C THR A 45 11.46 37.09 -0.02
N HIS A 46 10.83 38.10 -0.62
CA HIS A 46 9.41 38.08 -0.90
C HIS A 46 9.02 36.92 -1.82
N ASP A 47 9.72 36.75 -2.95
CA ASP A 47 9.44 35.66 -3.90
C ASP A 47 9.58 34.27 -3.27
N ILE A 48 10.59 34.05 -2.42
CA ILE A 48 10.79 32.76 -1.73
C ILE A 48 9.66 32.49 -0.74
N LEU A 49 9.21 33.50 0.00
CA LEU A 49 8.14 33.35 1.00
C LEU A 49 6.80 33.08 0.33
N THR A 50 6.44 33.84 -0.71
CA THR A 50 5.19 33.65 -1.45
C THR A 50 5.16 32.28 -2.11
N GLN A 51 6.28 31.84 -2.72
CA GLN A 51 6.38 30.49 -3.29
C GLN A 51 6.35 29.40 -2.21
N GLY A 52 7.00 29.59 -1.06
CA GLY A 52 6.97 28.65 0.06
C GLY A 52 5.56 28.47 0.62
N LEU A 53 4.83 29.56 0.82
CA LEU A 53 3.43 29.56 1.26
C LEU A 53 2.54 28.83 0.23
N ALA A 54 2.64 29.21 -1.05
CA ALA A 54 1.90 28.58 -2.13
C ALA A 54 2.19 27.07 -2.21
N TRP A 55 3.44 26.65 -1.99
CA TRP A 55 3.83 25.24 -1.98
C TRP A 55 3.22 24.48 -0.80
N CYS A 56 3.27 25.05 0.41
CA CYS A 56 2.65 24.43 1.59
C CYS A 56 1.14 24.25 1.42
N ILE A 57 0.46 25.27 0.91
CA ILE A 57 -0.97 25.24 0.62
C ILE A 57 -1.29 24.17 -0.42
N SER A 58 -0.55 24.16 -1.55
CA SER A 58 -0.74 23.19 -2.63
C SER A 58 -0.52 21.76 -2.15
N SER A 59 0.49 21.54 -1.29
CA SER A 59 0.79 20.23 -0.71
C SER A 59 -0.34 19.73 0.19
N LEU A 60 -0.94 20.61 0.99
CA LEU A 60 -2.07 20.27 1.84
C LEU A 60 -3.36 20.04 1.04
N ALA A 61 -3.59 20.83 -0.01
CA ALA A 61 -4.73 20.65 -0.92
C ALA A 61 -4.63 19.33 -1.69
N ALA A 62 -3.42 18.97 -2.17
CA ALA A 62 -3.16 17.68 -2.81
C ALA A 62 -3.42 16.51 -1.87
N ALA A 63 -3.04 16.63 -0.59
CA ALA A 63 -3.30 15.61 0.42
C ALA A 63 -4.78 15.47 0.81
N SER A 64 -5.59 16.52 0.60
CA SER A 64 -6.98 16.56 1.04
C SER A 64 -8.00 16.16 -0.04
N ASN A 65 -7.54 15.77 -1.24
CA ASN A 65 -8.38 15.46 -2.42
C ASN A 65 -9.37 16.59 -2.78
N SER A 66 -9.17 17.80 -2.26
CA SER A 66 -10.02 18.94 -2.55
C SER A 66 -9.64 19.45 -3.94
N THR A 67 -10.51 19.21 -4.92
CA THR A 67 -10.37 19.70 -6.29
C THR A 67 -10.56 21.21 -6.34
N THR A 68 -9.66 21.99 -5.75
CA THR A 68 -9.61 23.44 -5.92
C THR A 68 -8.51 23.74 -6.93
N LYS A 69 -8.80 23.46 -8.20
CA LYS A 69 -8.07 24.09 -9.32
C LYS A 69 -8.57 25.52 -9.44
N SER A 70 -8.02 26.41 -8.64
CA SER A 70 -8.15 27.85 -8.85
C SER A 70 -7.01 28.26 -9.78
N GLN A 71 -7.26 28.22 -11.09
CA GLN A 71 -6.41 28.89 -12.07
C GLN A 71 -6.75 30.39 -12.04
N SER A 72 -6.06 31.18 -11.22
CA SER A 72 -6.17 32.64 -11.27
C SER A 72 -4.85 33.30 -10.88
N ASN A 73 -4.36 34.18 -11.77
CA ASN A 73 -3.01 34.74 -11.84
C ASN A 73 -2.66 35.82 -10.79
N GLU A 74 -3.28 35.83 -9.63
CA GLU A 74 -2.90 36.71 -8.51
C GLU A 74 -2.55 35.82 -7.31
N LEU A 75 -1.30 35.36 -7.29
CA LEU A 75 -0.74 34.35 -6.38
C LEU A 75 -0.98 34.67 -4.89
N GLU A 76 -1.26 35.92 -4.59
CA GLU A 76 -1.20 36.54 -3.29
C GLU A 76 -2.60 36.70 -2.67
N GLU A 77 -3.62 37.08 -3.46
CA GLU A 77 -5.03 37.00 -3.06
C GLU A 77 -5.52 35.55 -2.98
N ASP A 78 -4.97 34.68 -3.84
CA ASP A 78 -5.24 33.24 -3.82
C ASP A 78 -4.70 32.58 -2.54
N ILE A 79 -3.59 33.08 -1.97
CA ILE A 79 -3.05 32.58 -0.69
C ILE A 79 -4.04 32.83 0.46
N GLU A 80 -4.63 34.02 0.58
CA GLU A 80 -5.59 34.29 1.66
C GLU A 80 -6.85 33.42 1.53
N ALA A 81 -7.39 33.31 0.31
CA ALA A 81 -8.55 32.47 0.02
C ALA A 81 -8.26 30.99 0.29
N ALA A 82 -7.07 30.51 -0.11
CA ALA A 82 -6.66 29.14 0.10
C ALA A 82 -6.37 28.82 1.57
N LEU A 83 -5.75 29.73 2.33
CA LEU A 83 -5.58 29.61 3.79
C LEU A 83 -6.93 29.47 4.51
N ARG A 84 -7.96 30.20 4.05
CA ARG A 84 -9.33 30.08 4.57
C ARG A 84 -9.96 28.74 4.20
N SER A 85 -9.75 28.26 2.98
CA SER A 85 -10.25 26.96 2.49
C SER A 85 -9.68 25.78 3.31
N ILE A 86 -8.39 25.83 3.66
CA ILE A 86 -7.75 24.80 4.50
C ILE A 86 -8.03 24.95 6.00
N GLY A 87 -8.78 25.98 6.40
CA GLY A 87 -9.17 26.24 7.79
C GLY A 87 -8.04 26.75 8.69
N CYS A 88 -7.12 27.55 8.15
CA CYS A 88 -6.08 28.20 8.95
C CYS A 88 -6.72 29.15 10.00
N PRO A 89 -6.37 29.04 11.30
CA PRO A 89 -6.92 29.91 12.35
C PRO A 89 -6.29 31.30 12.37
N TYR A 90 -5.17 31.49 11.67
CA TYR A 90 -4.44 32.75 11.59
C TYR A 90 -4.85 33.50 10.32
N ALA A 91 -5.39 34.71 10.49
CA ALA A 91 -5.72 35.59 9.37
C ALA A 91 -4.45 36.29 8.88
N LEU A 92 -3.92 35.85 7.75
CA LEU A 92 -2.81 36.50 7.07
C LEU A 92 -3.37 37.40 5.97
N GLN A 93 -3.12 38.70 6.07
CA GLN A 93 -3.55 39.65 5.05
C GLN A 93 -2.46 39.84 3.99
N LEU A 94 -2.89 40.14 2.77
CA LEU A 94 -2.00 40.45 1.63
C LEU A 94 -0.91 41.47 1.97
N HIS A 95 -1.29 42.56 2.66
CA HIS A 95 -0.36 43.62 3.03
C HIS A 95 0.79 43.14 3.93
N GLN A 96 0.54 42.11 4.76
CA GLN A 96 1.53 41.57 5.68
C GLN A 96 2.57 40.72 4.96
N ILE A 97 2.19 40.07 3.85
CA ILE A 97 3.11 39.35 2.98
C ILE A 97 4.00 40.36 2.24
N GLN A 98 3.39 41.39 1.66
CA GLN A 98 4.09 42.44 0.90
C GLN A 98 5.05 43.26 1.76
N GLN A 99 4.68 43.51 3.03
CA GLN A 99 5.53 44.23 3.99
C GLN A 99 6.55 43.33 4.70
N LEU A 100 6.58 42.02 4.39
CA LEU A 100 7.46 41.04 5.04
C LEU A 100 7.30 41.05 6.57
N ASP A 101 6.05 41.10 7.06
CA ASP A 101 5.74 41.02 8.49
C ASP A 101 5.98 39.59 9.00
N TYR A 102 7.23 39.32 9.39
CA TYR A 102 7.66 37.99 9.86
C TYR A 102 6.91 37.54 11.13
N ASN A 103 6.41 38.47 11.95
CA ASN A 103 5.66 38.14 13.16
C ASN A 103 4.29 37.55 12.84
N ALA A 104 3.63 38.05 11.78
CA ALA A 104 2.39 37.49 11.28
C ALA A 104 2.60 36.21 10.45
N LEU A 105 3.69 36.16 9.66
CA LEU A 105 4.01 35.01 8.80
C LEU A 105 4.42 33.76 9.58
N TYR A 106 5.23 33.93 10.63
CA TYR A 106 5.77 32.81 11.42
C TYR A 106 4.71 31.82 11.93
N PRO A 107 3.63 32.25 12.64
CA PRO A 107 2.62 31.33 13.15
C PRO A 107 1.85 30.62 12.02
N VAL A 108 1.63 31.29 10.89
CA VAL A 108 0.96 30.71 9.72
C VAL A 108 1.81 29.59 9.12
N VAL A 109 3.10 29.86 8.87
CA VAL A 109 4.04 28.88 8.33
C VAL A 109 4.20 27.70 9.28
N GLN A 110 4.37 27.96 10.58
CA GLN A 110 4.47 26.91 11.60
C GLN A 110 3.23 26.00 11.59
N TRP A 111 2.04 26.58 11.49
CA TRP A 111 0.80 25.81 11.42
C TRP A 111 0.71 24.97 10.15
N LEU A 112 1.07 25.54 8.99
CA LEU A 112 1.10 24.83 7.71
C LEU A 112 2.04 23.63 7.74
N VAL A 113 3.27 23.82 8.22
CA VAL A 113 4.29 22.76 8.31
C VAL A 113 3.81 21.63 9.23
N ASN A 114 3.26 21.96 10.40
CA ASN A 114 2.74 20.97 11.34
C ASN A 114 1.57 20.17 10.74
N ARG A 115 0.68 20.83 10.01
CA ARG A 115 -0.43 20.19 9.28
C ARG A 115 0.07 19.20 8.23
N ILE A 116 1.04 19.59 7.42
CA ILE A 116 1.65 18.73 6.38
C ILE A 116 2.25 17.49 7.05
N GLN A 117 3.09 17.68 8.07
CA GLN A 117 3.74 16.57 8.78
C GLN A 117 2.73 15.60 9.42
N THR A 118 1.68 16.14 10.04
CA THR A 118 0.63 15.32 10.65
C THR A 118 -0.10 14.48 9.59
N ASN A 119 -0.47 15.08 8.45
CA ASN A 119 -1.12 14.36 7.37
C ASN A 119 -0.21 13.28 6.77
N THR A 120 1.05 13.60 6.50
CA THR A 120 2.04 12.62 6.04
C THR A 120 2.20 11.46 7.03
N THR A 121 2.27 11.74 8.33
CA THR A 121 2.41 10.70 9.35
C THR A 121 1.16 9.81 9.43
N MET A 122 -0.04 10.39 9.36
CA MET A 122 -1.29 9.63 9.31
C MET A 122 -1.34 8.74 8.07
N ASN A 123 -0.97 9.27 6.90
CA ASN A 123 -0.94 8.50 5.66
C ASN A 123 0.07 7.33 5.74
N ILE A 124 1.28 7.57 6.27
CA ILE A 124 2.28 6.51 6.47
C ILE A 124 1.73 5.40 7.39
N ASN A 125 1.04 5.77 8.47
CA ASN A 125 0.47 4.78 9.40
C ASN A 125 -0.65 3.95 8.74
N GLU A 126 -1.52 4.59 7.94
CA GLU A 126 -2.57 3.90 7.20
C GLU A 126 -1.99 2.95 6.14
N VAL A 127 -1.04 3.44 5.34
CA VAL A 127 -0.33 2.62 4.33
C VAL A 127 0.40 1.46 4.99
N SER A 128 1.07 1.68 6.13
CA SER A 128 1.75 0.62 6.89
C SER A 128 0.78 -0.42 7.45
N TYR A 129 -0.42 -0.01 7.86
CA TYR A 129 -1.45 -0.93 8.29
C TYR A 129 -1.94 -1.80 7.13
N VAL A 130 -2.31 -1.17 6.01
CA VAL A 130 -2.80 -1.87 4.81
C VAL A 130 -1.75 -2.83 4.27
N MET A 131 -0.48 -2.42 4.22
CA MET A 131 0.62 -3.27 3.75
C MET A 131 0.77 -4.54 4.58
N ARG A 132 0.67 -4.44 5.91
CA ARG A 132 0.71 -5.62 6.80
C ARG A 132 -0.46 -6.57 6.60
N GLU A 133 -1.65 -6.03 6.29
CA GLU A 133 -2.83 -6.86 6.03
C GLU A 133 -2.68 -7.62 4.71
N ILE A 134 -2.20 -6.94 3.65
CA ILE A 134 -1.90 -7.56 2.35
C ILE A 134 -0.86 -8.67 2.50
N GLU A 135 0.24 -8.44 3.23
CA GLU A 135 1.27 -9.46 3.47
C GLU A 135 0.71 -10.71 4.17
N ARG A 136 -0.24 -10.55 5.10
CA ARG A 136 -0.91 -11.66 5.78
C ARG A 136 -1.80 -12.45 4.81
N GLU A 137 -2.58 -11.75 3.99
CA GLU A 137 -3.44 -12.38 2.99
C GLU A 137 -2.61 -13.12 1.93
N GLU A 138 -1.52 -12.54 1.44
CA GLU A 138 -0.61 -13.19 0.50
C GLU A 138 -0.03 -14.50 1.05
N HIS A 139 0.38 -14.52 2.32
CA HIS A 139 0.86 -15.75 2.95
C HIS A 139 -0.23 -16.82 3.01
N THR A 140 -1.47 -16.41 3.32
CA THR A 140 -2.63 -17.31 3.40
C THR A 140 -2.96 -17.90 2.02
N VAL A 141 -2.94 -17.08 0.98
CA VAL A 141 -3.16 -17.52 -0.41
C VAL A 141 -2.11 -18.54 -0.82
N LYS A 142 -0.81 -18.26 -0.58
CA LYS A 142 0.27 -19.21 -0.90
C LYS A 142 0.11 -20.56 -0.20
N GLN A 143 -0.36 -20.55 1.05
CA GLN A 143 -0.62 -21.79 1.78
C GLN A 143 -1.78 -22.57 1.16
N LEU A 144 -2.88 -21.89 0.81
CA LEU A 144 -4.04 -22.52 0.16
C LEU A 144 -3.71 -23.05 -1.24
N GLU A 145 -2.90 -22.34 -2.03
CA GLU A 145 -2.43 -22.81 -3.34
C GLU A 145 -1.64 -24.12 -3.23
N LYS A 146 -0.80 -24.23 -2.20
CA LYS A 146 -0.05 -25.46 -1.93
C LYS A 146 -0.99 -26.62 -1.55
N GLU A 147 -1.92 -26.37 -0.63
CA GLU A 147 -2.89 -27.38 -0.20
C GLU A 147 -3.79 -27.85 -1.36
N LEU A 148 -4.20 -26.92 -2.22
CA LEU A 148 -4.97 -27.23 -3.42
C LEU A 148 -4.18 -28.14 -4.35
N LYS A 149 -2.91 -27.83 -4.62
CA LYS A 149 -2.04 -28.64 -5.47
C LYS A 149 -1.86 -30.05 -4.90
N ASP A 150 -1.65 -30.18 -3.60
CA ASP A 150 -1.49 -31.48 -2.94
C ASP A 150 -2.80 -32.30 -3.01
N ALA A 151 -3.95 -31.64 -2.90
CA ALA A 151 -5.27 -32.27 -3.06
C ALA A 151 -5.52 -32.73 -4.50
N GLU A 152 -5.18 -31.92 -5.50
CA GLU A 152 -5.29 -32.26 -6.93
C GLU A 152 -4.48 -33.51 -7.27
N GLN A 153 -3.22 -33.57 -6.82
CA GLN A 153 -2.36 -34.74 -7.01
C GLN A 153 -2.95 -35.99 -6.35
N SER A 154 -3.52 -35.84 -5.16
CA SER A 154 -4.16 -36.95 -4.45
C SER A 154 -5.39 -37.47 -5.21
N ILE A 155 -6.22 -36.58 -5.76
CA ILE A 155 -7.38 -36.94 -6.58
C ILE A 155 -6.94 -37.66 -7.86
N GLU A 156 -5.87 -37.20 -8.50
CA GLU A 156 -5.33 -37.84 -9.71
C GLU A 156 -4.90 -39.29 -9.43
N ILE A 157 -4.18 -39.53 -8.34
CA ILE A 157 -3.75 -40.88 -7.93
C ILE A 157 -4.96 -41.77 -7.66
N VAL A 158 -5.94 -41.29 -6.90
CA VAL A 158 -7.15 -42.07 -6.56
C VAL A 158 -7.95 -42.41 -7.81
N ASN A 159 -8.07 -41.48 -8.76
CA ASN A 159 -8.76 -41.73 -10.04
C ASN A 159 -8.03 -42.78 -10.89
N ALA A 160 -6.70 -42.77 -10.90
CA ALA A 160 -5.91 -43.77 -11.62
C ALA A 160 -6.12 -45.18 -11.03
N ASP A 161 -6.08 -45.33 -9.71
CA ASP A 161 -6.34 -46.60 -9.03
C ASP A 161 -7.78 -47.08 -9.26
N LEU A 162 -8.77 -46.19 -9.15
CA LEU A 162 -10.17 -46.51 -9.42
C LEU A 162 -10.36 -47.02 -10.86
N ASN A 163 -9.70 -46.41 -11.83
CA ASN A 163 -9.77 -46.85 -13.23
C ASN A 163 -9.14 -48.25 -13.41
N GLU A 164 -8.00 -48.52 -12.75
CA GLU A 164 -7.37 -49.84 -12.76
C GLU A 164 -8.30 -50.92 -12.15
N GLN A 165 -8.95 -50.62 -11.03
CA GLN A 165 -9.92 -51.52 -10.40
C GLN A 165 -11.14 -51.77 -11.31
N ASN A 166 -11.65 -50.73 -11.98
CA ASN A 166 -12.76 -50.88 -12.91
C ASN A 166 -12.40 -51.79 -14.10
N LEU A 167 -11.18 -51.68 -14.64
CA LEU A 167 -10.69 -52.58 -15.69
C LEU A 167 -10.60 -54.04 -15.21
N LYS A 168 -10.08 -54.27 -14.00
CA LYS A 168 -10.02 -55.61 -13.38
C LYS A 168 -11.43 -56.19 -13.19
N ASN A 169 -12.37 -55.39 -12.69
CA ASN A 169 -13.76 -55.81 -12.49
C ASN A 169 -14.44 -56.16 -13.81
N ALA A 170 -14.23 -55.38 -14.88
CA ALA A 170 -14.76 -55.68 -16.20
C ALA A 170 -14.21 -57.00 -16.76
N HIS A 171 -12.91 -57.26 -16.59
CA HIS A 171 -12.30 -58.52 -17.00
C HIS A 171 -12.91 -59.72 -16.25
N ILE A 172 -13.07 -59.61 -14.93
CA ILE A 172 -13.69 -60.66 -14.10
C ILE A 172 -15.13 -60.92 -14.52
N LEU A 173 -15.92 -59.88 -14.78
CA LEU A 173 -17.31 -60.01 -15.26
C LEU A 173 -17.37 -60.76 -16.59
N ASN A 174 -16.52 -60.41 -17.54
CA ASN A 174 -16.45 -61.09 -18.84
C ASN A 174 -16.04 -62.56 -18.71
N ALA A 175 -15.02 -62.85 -17.91
CA ALA A 175 -14.59 -64.23 -17.64
C ALA A 175 -15.71 -65.05 -16.97
N SER A 176 -16.40 -64.47 -15.99
CA SER A 176 -17.55 -65.10 -15.32
C SER A 176 -18.69 -65.39 -16.32
N GLN A 177 -18.94 -64.48 -17.27
CA GLN A 177 -19.96 -64.68 -18.30
C GLN A 177 -19.57 -65.76 -19.32
N ASP A 178 -18.31 -65.80 -19.76
CA ASP A 178 -17.80 -66.87 -20.64
C ASP A 178 -17.90 -68.25 -19.97
N LEU A 179 -17.55 -68.33 -18.68
CA LEU A 179 -17.71 -69.56 -17.89
C LEU A 179 -19.18 -69.99 -17.81
N ARG A 180 -20.12 -69.06 -17.56
CA ARG A 180 -21.56 -69.37 -17.59
C ARG A 180 -22.00 -69.95 -18.93
N VAL A 181 -21.59 -69.34 -20.05
CA VAL A 181 -21.95 -69.82 -21.40
C VAL A 181 -21.36 -71.21 -21.68
N LYS A 182 -20.15 -71.51 -21.21
CA LYS A 182 -19.54 -72.85 -21.35
C LYS A 182 -20.28 -73.90 -20.52
N LEU A 183 -20.70 -73.53 -19.31
CA LEU A 183 -21.50 -74.37 -18.43
C LEU A 183 -22.85 -74.74 -19.08
N ASP A 184 -23.51 -73.77 -19.72
CA ASP A 184 -24.79 -74.01 -20.42
C ASP A 184 -24.65 -74.93 -21.64
N LYS A 185 -23.44 -75.07 -22.22
CA LYS A 185 -23.15 -75.91 -23.40
C LYS A 185 -22.69 -77.33 -23.04
N GLU A 186 -21.89 -77.48 -22.00
CA GLU A 186 -21.56 -78.79 -21.43
C GLU A 186 -22.74 -79.21 -20.54
N GLY A 187 -23.69 -80.01 -21.06
CA GLY A 187 -24.87 -80.41 -20.28
C GLY A 187 -24.55 -80.93 -18.86
N ASP A 188 -25.47 -80.71 -17.92
CA ASP A 188 -25.33 -80.84 -16.45
C ASP A 188 -24.48 -82.02 -15.93
N LYS A 189 -24.48 -83.16 -16.64
CA LYS A 189 -23.78 -84.38 -16.21
C LYS A 189 -22.25 -84.30 -16.33
N ALA A 190 -21.72 -83.73 -17.41
CA ALA A 190 -20.27 -83.62 -17.62
C ALA A 190 -19.64 -82.53 -16.73
N VAL A 191 -20.44 -81.52 -16.41
CA VAL A 191 -20.09 -80.38 -15.54
C VAL A 191 -19.91 -80.84 -14.10
N VAL A 192 -20.85 -81.62 -13.57
CA VAL A 192 -20.78 -82.14 -12.19
C VAL A 192 -19.58 -83.08 -12.02
N GLU A 193 -19.26 -83.94 -13.00
CA GLU A 193 -18.09 -84.83 -12.96
C GLU A 193 -16.75 -84.06 -12.96
N ARG A 194 -16.63 -82.99 -13.78
CA ARG A 194 -15.41 -82.16 -13.82
C ARG A 194 -15.24 -81.25 -12.60
N LEU A 195 -16.32 -80.66 -12.09
CA LEU A 195 -16.27 -79.87 -10.84
C LEU A 195 -15.86 -80.75 -9.66
N THR A 196 -16.37 -81.98 -9.60
CA THR A 196 -15.98 -82.96 -8.59
C THR A 196 -14.49 -83.30 -8.70
N PHE A 197 -13.98 -83.57 -9.91
CA PHE A 197 -12.56 -83.86 -10.15
C PHE A 197 -11.62 -82.70 -9.81
N LEU A 198 -12.00 -81.46 -10.13
CA LEU A 198 -11.21 -80.25 -9.82
C LEU A 198 -11.22 -79.93 -8.33
N MET A 199 -12.36 -80.09 -7.65
CA MET A 199 -12.44 -79.94 -6.19
C MET A 199 -11.60 -80.98 -5.45
N GLU A 200 -11.54 -82.23 -5.94
CA GLU A 200 -10.66 -83.27 -5.40
C GLU A 200 -9.18 -82.95 -5.63
N SER A 201 -8.83 -82.42 -6.80
CA SER A 201 -7.45 -82.04 -7.13
C SER A 201 -6.93 -80.84 -6.34
N LEU A 202 -7.77 -79.85 -6.05
CA LEU A 202 -7.43 -78.68 -5.22
C LEU A 202 -7.31 -79.01 -3.73
N LYS A 203 -7.81 -80.17 -3.28
CA LYS A 203 -7.75 -80.60 -1.88
C LYS A 203 -6.46 -81.37 -1.53
N VAL A 204 -5.63 -81.68 -2.53
CA VAL A 204 -4.42 -82.52 -2.41
C VAL A 204 -3.11 -81.72 -2.57
N SER A 205 -3.18 -80.41 -2.79
CA SER A 205 -2.01 -79.48 -2.71
C SER A 205 -2.16 -78.52 -1.55
#